data_AF-A0A9E0U171-F1
#
_entry.id   AF-A0A9E0U171-F1
#
_cell.length_a   1.000
_cell.length_b   1.000
_cell.length_c   1.000
_cell.angle_alpha   90.00
_cell.angle_beta   90.00
_cell.angle_gamma   90.00
#
_symmetry.space_group_name_H-M   'P 1'
#
loop_
_entity.id
_entity.type
_entity.pdbx_description
1 polymer ?
#
loop_
_entity_poly.entity_id
_entity_poly.type
_entity_poly.pdbx_seq_one_letter_code
_entity_poly.pdbx_strand_id
1 'polypeptide(L)' 'TEGTTTSGITESDLRKEAEKATPLGRIGYPDDVALVAGFLASDESRWVTGEIVHVAGGYR' A
#
# COMPACT_ATOMS: atom_id res chain seq x y z
N THR A 1 7.48 -5.08 1.57
CA THR A 1 7.65 -5.86 0.33
C THR A 1 8.84 -6.79 0.49
N GLU A 2 9.01 -7.82 -0.35
CA GLU A 2 10.10 -8.81 -0.23
C GLU A 2 11.50 -8.15 -0.22
N GLY A 3 11.68 -7.03 -0.93
CA GLY A 3 12.91 -6.23 -0.90
C GLY A 3 13.20 -5.57 0.45
N THR A 4 12.18 -5.21 1.23
CA THR A 4 12.33 -4.64 2.58
C THR A 4 12.73 -5.69 3.61
N THR A 5 12.25 -6.94 3.43
CA THR A 5 12.59 -8.07 4.28
C THR A 5 14.03 -8.53 4.08
N THR A 6 14.48 -8.58 2.82
CA THR A 6 15.85 -8.95 2.46
C THR A 6 16.87 -7.92 2.94
N SER A 7 16.49 -6.63 2.99
CA SER A 7 17.38 -5.54 3.42
C SER A 7 17.53 -5.40 4.94
N GLY A 8 16.95 -6.30 5.76
CA GLY A 8 16.99 -6.21 7.23
C GLY A 8 16.22 -5.03 7.81
N ILE A 9 15.49 -4.29 6.96
CA ILE A 9 14.65 -3.19 7.39
C ILE A 9 13.47 -3.74 8.20
N THR A 10 13.15 -5.04 8.10
CA THR A 10 12.04 -5.77 8.75
C THR A 10 11.81 -5.52 10.25
N GLU A 11 12.89 -5.34 11.01
CA GLU A 11 12.83 -5.06 12.45
C GLU A 11 13.33 -3.65 12.81
N SER A 12 13.70 -2.85 11.80
CA SER A 12 14.30 -1.54 12.04
C SER A 12 13.28 -0.55 12.60
N ASP A 13 13.78 0.40 13.38
CA ASP A 13 12.98 1.49 13.96
C ASP A 13 12.18 2.26 12.89
N LEU A 14 12.69 2.30 11.66
CA LEU A 14 12.00 2.89 10.51
C LEU A 14 10.64 2.25 10.21
N ARG A 15 10.48 0.94 10.39
CA ARG A 15 9.15 0.32 10.21
C ARG A 15 8.20 0.66 11.33
N LYS A 16 8.67 0.63 12.58
CA LYS A 16 7.81 0.98 13.72
C LYS A 16 7.34 2.43 13.60
N GLU A 17 8.20 3.32 13.14
CA GLU A 17 7.85 4.71 12.83
C GLU A 17 6.82 4.78 11.68
N ALA A 18 7.03 4.05 10.59
CA ALA A 18 6.08 4.00 9.48
C ALA A 18 4.70 3.44 9.89
N GLU A 19 4.67 2.40 10.73
CA GLU A 19 3.43 1.80 11.26
C GLU A 19 2.68 2.78 12.16
N LYS A 20 3.38 3.48 13.06
CA LYS A 20 2.78 4.52 13.92
C LYS A 20 2.19 5.67 13.10
N ALA A 21 2.86 6.07 12.03
CA ALA A 21 2.42 7.17 11.20
C ALA A 21 1.31 6.76 10.21
N THR A 22 1.07 5.46 10.02
CA THR A 22 -0.02 4.94 9.18
C THR A 22 -1.28 4.74 10.03
N PRO A 23 -2.41 5.41 9.74
CA PRO A 23 -3.64 5.27 10.54
C PRO A 23 -4.17 3.84 10.67
N LEU A 24 -3.98 2.98 9.68
CA LEU A 24 -4.33 1.55 9.77
C LEU A 24 -3.37 0.73 10.67
N GLY A 25 -2.34 1.35 11.24
CA GLY A 25 -1.45 0.75 12.24
C GLY A 25 -0.54 -0.36 11.71
N ARG A 26 -0.39 -0.47 10.39
CA ARG A 26 0.48 -1.46 9.74
C ARG A 26 1.09 -0.91 8.46
N ILE A 27 2.19 -1.51 8.03
CA ILE A 27 2.71 -1.28 6.68
C ILE A 27 1.77 -1.88 5.62
N GLY A 28 1.84 -1.31 4.41
CA GLY A 28 1.22 -1.88 3.22
C GLY A 28 1.94 -3.14 2.74
N TYR A 29 1.15 -4.10 2.25
CA TYR A 29 1.59 -5.32 1.60
C TYR A 29 1.24 -5.27 0.10
N PRO A 30 1.91 -6.07 -0.75
CA PRO A 30 1.60 -6.11 -2.18
C PRO A 30 0.12 -6.31 -2.49
N ASP A 31 -0.56 -7.14 -1.71
CA ASP A 31 -1.98 -7.44 -1.90
C ASP A 31 -2.88 -6.21 -1.73
N ASP A 32 -2.49 -5.23 -0.90
CA ASP A 32 -3.29 -4.01 -0.68
C ASP A 32 -3.40 -3.18 -1.95
N VAL A 33 -2.31 -3.05 -2.72
CA VAL A 33 -2.29 -2.32 -3.99
C VAL A 33 -2.78 -3.20 -5.14
N ALA A 34 -2.53 -4.51 -5.10
CA ALA A 34 -2.92 -5.43 -6.16
C ALA A 34 -4.44 -5.48 -6.35
N LEU A 35 -5.22 -5.45 -5.27
CA LEU A 35 -6.69 -5.46 -5.35
C LEU A 35 -7.24 -4.20 -6.03
N VAL A 36 -6.68 -3.02 -5.71
CA VAL A 36 -7.08 -1.76 -6.34
C VAL A 36 -6.68 -1.73 -7.81
N ALA A 37 -5.46 -2.16 -8.12
CA ALA A 37 -4.99 -2.29 -9.51
C ALA A 37 -5.88 -3.27 -10.30
N GLY A 38 -6.26 -4.40 -9.70
CA GLY A 38 -7.18 -5.37 -10.29
C GLY A 38 -8.54 -4.76 -10.63
N PHE A 39 -9.15 -4.01 -9.70
CA PHE A 39 -10.39 -3.27 -9.95
C PHE A 39 -10.24 -2.26 -11.09
N LEU A 40 -9.17 -1.47 -11.11
CA LEU A 40 -8.93 -0.48 -12.16
C LEU A 40 -8.66 -1.10 -13.54
N ALA A 41 -8.25 -2.36 -13.57
CA ALA A 41 -8.05 -3.12 -14.80
C ALA A 41 -9.29 -3.90 -15.24
N SER A 42 -10.35 -3.93 -14.43
CA SER A 42 -11.55 -4.73 -14.68
C SER A 42 -12.71 -3.92 -15.25
N ASP A 43 -13.70 -4.62 -15.82
CA ASP A 43 -14.88 -4.01 -16.46
C ASP A 43 -15.75 -3.21 -15.47
N GLU A 44 -15.66 -3.52 -14.18
CA GLU A 44 -16.33 -2.80 -13.10
C GLU A 44 -15.91 -1.33 -13.04
N SER A 45 -14.71 -0.99 -13.51
CA SER A 45 -14.18 0.37 -13.53
C SER A 45 -14.37 1.11 -14.86
N ARG A 46 -15.17 0.59 -15.81
CA ARG A 46 -15.28 1.08 -17.21
C ARG A 46 -15.56 2.58 -17.44
N TRP A 47 -15.96 3.33 -16.41
CA TRP A 47 -16.23 4.77 -16.49
C TRP A 47 -15.32 5.61 -15.58
N VAL A 48 -14.27 5.01 -15.02
CA VAL A 48 -13.29 5.68 -14.16
C VAL A 48 -12.03 5.92 -15.00
N THR A 49 -11.63 7.18 -15.14
CA THR A 49 -10.43 7.57 -15.87
C THR A 49 -9.90 8.91 -15.36
N GLY A 50 -8.59 9.14 -15.47
CA GLY A 50 -7.93 10.39 -15.04
C GLY A 50 -7.75 10.54 -13.53
N GLU A 51 -8.15 9.55 -12.74
CA GLU A 51 -8.09 9.60 -11.27
C GLU A 51 -6.80 9.02 -10.69
N ILE A 52 -6.41 9.52 -9.51
CA ILE A 52 -5.29 9.00 -8.73
C ILE A 52 -5.84 8.39 -7.43
N VAL A 53 -5.71 7.07 -7.28
CA VAL A 53 -6.13 6.35 -6.08
C VAL A 53 -4.93 6.11 -5.16
N HIS A 54 -4.93 6.75 -3.99
CA HIS A 54 -3.88 6.59 -2.99
C HIS A 54 -4.14 5.37 -2.11
N VAL A 55 -3.37 4.30 -2.31
CA VAL A 55 -3.43 3.08 -1.49
C VAL A 55 -2.38 3.14 -0.39
N ALA A 56 -2.61 4.02 0.60
CA ALA A 56 -1.59 4.40 1.58
C ALA A 56 -1.97 4.09 3.05
N GLY A 57 -3.06 3.36 3.29
CA GLY A 57 -3.50 3.02 4.65
C GLY A 57 -3.83 4.23 5.54
N GLY A 58 -4.19 5.36 4.92
CA GLY A 58 -4.48 6.64 5.58
C GLY A 58 -3.28 7.57 5.72
N TYR A 59 -2.08 7.15 5.29
CA TYR A 59 -0.91 8.00 5.22
C TYR A 59 -1.11 9.06 4.12
N ARG A 60 -1.02 10.35 4.46
CA ARG A 60 -1.10 11.50 3.54
C ARG A 60 0.13 12.36 3.71
#